data_AF-A0A7C3WL70-F1
#
_entry.id   AF-A0A7C3WL70-F1
#
_cell.length_a   1.000
_cell.length_b   1.000
_cell.length_c   1.000
_cell.angle_alpha   90.00
_cell.angle_beta   90.00
_cell.angle_gamma   90.00
#
_symmetry.space_group_name_H-M   'P 1'
#
loop_
_entity.id
_entity.type
_entity.pdbx_description
1 polymer ?
#
loop_
_entity_poly.entity_id
_entity_poly.type
_entity_poly.pdbx_seq_one_letter_code
_entity_poly.pdbx_strand_id
1 'polypeptide(L)'
;MERDAVKVDRSPRLLRMVVRKLLAKAPSALSYNAVAGELGVSHNTVHDYVRLLEDMFLVGVAYLLEGGRVAYRREKKIFFRDPFAARAFAEVLGVELQRGALLEWVVQEHLLRRFGQVFFYRDGYEVDAVAGGLRVEVKSGKPHRRYPRGTLVLAEEDLPGFLLELYAGQK
;
A
#
# COMPACT_ATOMS: atom_id res chain seq x y z
N MET A 1 11.69 14.91 3.19
CA MET A 1 11.59 13.69 4.04
C MET A 1 12.60 13.68 5.17
N GLU A 2 13.91 13.56 4.93
CA GLU A 2 14.89 13.52 6.05
C GLU A 2 14.89 14.79 6.91
N ARG A 3 14.89 15.98 6.27
CA ARG A 3 14.78 17.26 6.98
C ARG A 3 13.48 17.37 7.78
N ASP A 4 12.38 16.81 7.28
CA ASP A 4 11.09 16.87 7.94
C ASP A 4 11.06 15.94 9.16
N ALA A 5 11.69 14.77 9.08
CA ALA A 5 11.89 13.91 10.24
C ALA A 5 12.74 14.58 11.34
N VAL A 6 13.81 15.28 10.97
CA VAL A 6 14.61 16.06 11.94
C VAL A 6 13.75 17.14 12.62
N LYS A 7 12.89 17.84 11.86
CA LYS A 7 12.00 18.87 12.43
C LYS A 7 11.02 18.31 13.47
N VAL A 8 10.67 17.03 13.39
CA VAL A 8 9.79 16.35 14.36
C VAL A 8 10.55 15.46 15.35
N ASP A 9 11.85 15.71 15.53
CA ASP A 9 12.74 14.99 16.45
C ASP A 9 12.77 13.47 16.19
N ARG A 10 12.75 13.08 14.92
CA ARG A 10 12.86 11.69 14.47
C ARG A 10 14.16 11.46 13.72
N SER A 11 14.73 10.26 13.89
CA SER A 11 16.00 9.85 13.27
C SER A 11 15.85 9.67 11.76
N PRO A 12 16.57 10.44 10.92
CA PRO A 12 16.57 10.25 9.46
C PRO A 12 17.11 8.87 9.05
N ARG A 13 18.08 8.35 9.81
CA ARG A 13 18.62 7.01 9.58
C ARG A 13 17.55 5.94 9.75
N LEU A 14 16.78 6.00 10.83
CA LEU A 14 15.73 5.03 11.10
C LEU A 14 14.57 5.18 10.10
N LEU A 15 14.23 6.40 9.72
CA LEU A 15 13.27 6.67 8.65
C LEU A 15 13.67 5.98 7.33
N ARG A 16 14.93 6.12 6.89
CA ARG A 16 15.45 5.42 5.70
C ARG A 16 15.33 3.90 5.84
N MET A 17 15.67 3.36 7.02
CA MET A 17 15.58 1.92 7.28
C MET A 17 14.13 1.43 7.21
N VAL A 18 13.17 2.18 7.76
CA VAL A 18 11.74 1.88 7.66
C VAL A 18 11.29 1.92 6.20
N VAL A 19 11.53 3.00 5.47
CA VAL A 19 11.14 3.11 4.06
C VAL A 19 11.75 2.01 3.21
N ARG A 20 13.03 1.69 3.40
CA ARG A 20 13.68 0.57 2.72
C ARG A 20 12.95 -0.76 2.97
N LYS A 21 12.51 -1.03 4.20
CA LYS A 21 11.75 -2.23 4.56
C LYS A 21 10.34 -2.23 3.95
N LEU A 22 9.67 -1.09 3.91
CA LEU A 22 8.36 -0.96 3.27
C LEU A 22 8.44 -1.26 1.77
N LEU A 23 9.41 -0.65 1.07
CA LEU A 23 9.66 -0.89 -0.35
C LEU A 23 10.02 -2.36 -0.61
N ALA A 24 10.92 -2.94 0.18
CA ALA A 24 11.40 -4.31 -0.05
C ALA A 24 10.34 -5.39 0.24
N LYS A 25 9.33 -5.11 1.06
CA LYS A 25 8.22 -6.04 1.33
C LYS A 25 7.05 -5.87 0.36
N ALA A 26 7.03 -4.80 -0.42
CA ALA A 26 5.93 -4.53 -1.35
C ALA A 26 5.83 -5.62 -2.44
N PRO A 27 4.60 -5.98 -2.87
CA PRO A 27 3.29 -5.46 -2.42
C PRO A 27 2.68 -6.23 -1.24
N SER A 28 3.46 -7.06 -0.55
CA SER A 28 2.94 -7.98 0.48
C SER A 28 2.44 -7.24 1.71
N ALA A 29 1.37 -7.77 2.32
CA ALA A 29 0.92 -7.31 3.63
C ALA A 29 2.00 -7.56 4.71
N LEU A 30 2.13 -6.63 5.65
CA LEU A 30 3.10 -6.70 6.74
C LEU A 30 2.48 -6.32 8.08
N SER A 31 3.04 -6.82 9.17
CA SER A 31 2.76 -6.30 10.52
C SER A 31 3.89 -5.38 10.98
N TYR A 32 3.56 -4.38 11.79
CA TYR A 32 4.59 -3.51 12.36
C TYR A 32 5.55 -4.26 13.29
N ASN A 33 5.08 -5.33 13.96
CA ASN A 33 5.95 -6.20 14.74
C ASN A 33 7.03 -6.89 13.89
N ALA A 34 6.68 -7.35 12.69
CA ALA A 34 7.65 -7.98 11.78
C ALA A 34 8.75 -6.99 11.37
N VAL A 35 8.36 -5.77 10.96
CA VAL A 35 9.33 -4.71 10.61
C VAL A 35 10.15 -4.28 11.83
N ALA A 36 9.52 -4.15 12.99
CA ALA A 36 10.17 -3.76 14.23
C ALA A 36 11.24 -4.76 14.67
N GLY A 37 10.94 -6.05 14.61
CA GLY A 37 11.87 -7.14 14.91
C GLY A 37 13.11 -7.13 14.01
N GLU A 38 12.93 -6.87 12.71
CA GLU A 38 14.04 -6.78 11.75
C GLU A 38 14.92 -5.52 11.95
N LEU A 39 14.37 -4.46 12.55
CA LEU A 39 15.05 -3.19 12.75
C LEU A 39 15.58 -3.01 14.18
N GLY A 40 15.26 -3.90 15.11
CA GLY A 40 15.64 -3.79 16.52
C GLY A 40 14.99 -2.61 17.23
N VAL A 41 13.76 -2.26 16.87
CA VAL A 41 12.99 -1.14 17.46
C VAL A 41 11.63 -1.62 17.95
N SER A 42 10.86 -0.76 18.62
CA SER A 42 9.49 -1.10 19.02
C SER A 42 8.51 -1.01 17.84
N HIS A 43 7.40 -1.75 17.89
CA HIS A 43 6.33 -1.63 16.90
C HIS A 43 5.68 -0.24 16.90
N ASN A 44 5.64 0.44 18.05
CA ASN A 44 5.18 1.83 18.15
C ASN A 44 6.09 2.78 17.37
N THR A 45 7.40 2.53 17.41
CA THR A 45 8.35 3.30 16.61
C THR A 45 8.06 3.14 15.12
N VAL A 46 7.86 1.91 14.64
CA VAL A 46 7.49 1.67 13.23
C VAL A 46 6.16 2.35 12.88
N HIS A 47 5.15 2.22 13.74
CA HIS A 47 3.87 2.90 13.59
C HIS A 47 4.04 4.41 13.42
N ASP A 48 4.84 5.05 14.29
CA ASP A 48 5.07 6.50 14.23
C ASP A 48 5.77 6.95 12.95
N TYR A 49 6.73 6.17 12.44
CA TYR A 49 7.37 6.48 11.15
C TYR A 49 6.42 6.27 9.97
N VAL A 50 5.57 5.24 9.99
CA VAL A 50 4.55 5.07 8.94
C VAL A 50 3.55 6.20 8.98
N ARG A 51 3.07 6.59 10.17
CA ARG A 51 2.19 7.75 10.34
C ARG A 51 2.82 9.04 9.85
N LEU A 52 4.09 9.28 10.16
CA LEU A 52 4.82 10.42 9.62
C LEU A 52 4.83 10.42 8.08
N LEU A 53 5.00 9.26 7.45
CA LEU A 53 4.96 9.14 5.99
C LEU A 53 3.53 9.36 5.42
N GLU A 54 2.49 8.94 6.15
CA GLU A 54 1.09 9.23 5.80
C GLU A 54 0.79 10.73 5.87
N ASP A 55 1.21 11.39 6.96
CA ASP A 55 1.05 12.84 7.19
C ASP A 55 1.83 13.66 6.13
N MET A 56 2.91 13.08 5.59
CA MET A 56 3.68 13.63 4.47
C MET A 56 3.09 13.31 3.09
N PHE A 57 1.95 12.63 3.01
CA PHE A 57 1.32 12.18 1.77
C PHE A 57 2.20 11.25 0.91
N LEU A 58 3.18 10.57 1.52
CA LEU A 58 4.09 9.67 0.81
C LEU A 58 3.54 8.24 0.72
N VAL A 59 2.87 7.79 1.78
CA VAL A 59 2.27 6.45 1.84
C VAL A 59 0.80 6.51 2.27
N GLY A 60 0.05 5.46 1.96
CA GLY A 60 -1.25 5.14 2.54
C GLY A 60 -1.25 3.74 3.14
N VAL A 61 -2.24 3.46 3.97
CA VAL A 61 -2.39 2.18 4.67
C VAL A 61 -3.72 1.54 4.30
N ALA A 62 -3.66 0.35 3.68
CA ALA A 62 -4.81 -0.52 3.48
C ALA A 62 -4.84 -1.57 4.60
N TYR A 63 -5.79 -1.42 5.52
CA TYR A 63 -6.01 -2.39 6.60
C TYR A 63 -6.76 -3.63 6.11
N LEU A 64 -6.59 -4.75 6.82
CA LEU A 64 -7.29 -5.99 6.53
C LEU A 64 -8.79 -5.85 6.83
N LEU A 65 -9.62 -6.23 5.87
CA LEU A 65 -11.06 -6.40 6.06
C LEU A 65 -11.35 -7.90 6.28
N GLU A 66 -11.80 -8.26 7.47
CA GLU A 66 -12.08 -9.64 7.90
C GLU A 66 -13.50 -9.72 8.47
N GLY A 67 -14.36 -10.59 7.93
CA GLY A 67 -15.75 -10.72 8.39
C GLY A 67 -16.57 -9.43 8.36
N GLY A 68 -16.26 -8.52 7.43
CA GLY A 68 -16.91 -7.21 7.32
C GLY A 68 -16.42 -6.16 8.34
N ARG A 69 -15.36 -6.46 9.11
CA ARG A 69 -14.76 -5.56 10.09
C ARG A 69 -13.31 -5.25 9.75
N VAL A 70 -12.87 -4.04 10.08
CA VAL A 70 -11.49 -3.59 9.86
C VAL A 70 -10.61 -4.10 11.00
N ALA A 71 -9.57 -4.86 10.66
CA ALA A 71 -8.67 -5.47 11.62
C ALA A 71 -7.38 -4.65 11.80
N TYR A 72 -7.47 -3.51 12.51
CA TYR A 72 -6.38 -2.52 12.67
C TYR A 72 -5.07 -3.06 13.25
N ARG A 73 -5.14 -4.13 14.06
CA ARG A 73 -3.97 -4.73 14.75
C ARG A 73 -3.30 -5.82 13.93
N ARG A 74 -3.91 -6.28 12.84
CA ARG A 74 -3.36 -7.31 11.97
C ARG A 74 -2.39 -6.70 10.95
N GLU A 75 -1.95 -7.55 10.04
CA GLU A 75 -1.21 -7.15 8.85
C GLU A 75 -1.98 -6.14 7.98
N LYS A 76 -1.22 -5.35 7.25
CA LYS A 76 -1.69 -4.24 6.42
C LYS A 76 -0.80 -4.10 5.20
N LYS A 77 -1.39 -3.71 4.07
CA LYS A 77 -0.64 -3.29 2.89
C LYS A 77 -0.30 -1.81 3.05
N ILE A 78 0.98 -1.48 2.89
CA ILE A 78 1.47 -0.11 2.84
C ILE A 78 1.75 0.20 1.38
N PHE A 79 1.18 1.29 0.87
CA PHE A 79 1.34 1.67 -0.52
C PHE A 79 1.89 3.07 -0.67
N PHE A 80 2.76 3.27 -1.66
CA PHE A 80 3.24 4.61 -1.98
C PHE A 80 2.22 5.32 -2.83
N ARG A 81 1.87 6.54 -2.42
CA ARG A 81 0.81 7.32 -3.07
C ARG A 81 1.21 7.87 -4.43
N ASP A 82 2.52 8.02 -4.65
CA ASP A 82 3.10 8.51 -5.89
C ASP A 82 4.15 7.51 -6.44
N PRO A 83 3.91 6.91 -7.63
CA PRO A 83 4.84 5.96 -8.23
C PRO A 83 6.22 6.54 -8.57
N PHE A 84 6.32 7.84 -8.85
CA PHE A 84 7.60 8.51 -9.12
C PHE A 84 8.43 8.63 -7.83
N ALA A 85 7.83 9.11 -6.74
CA ALA A 85 8.46 9.18 -5.44
C ALA A 85 8.92 7.80 -4.97
N ALA A 86 8.08 6.76 -5.15
CA ALA A 86 8.43 5.40 -4.80
C ALA A 86 9.67 4.91 -5.56
N ARG A 87 9.74 5.16 -6.89
CA ARG A 87 10.90 4.82 -7.72
C ARG A 87 12.16 5.58 -7.28
N ALA A 88 12.05 6.89 -7.03
CA ALA A 88 13.17 7.70 -6.56
C ALA A 88 13.71 7.20 -5.21
N PHE A 89 12.85 6.84 -4.26
CA PHE A 89 13.29 6.26 -2.99
C PHE A 89 13.90 4.89 -3.16
N ALA A 90 13.34 4.05 -4.02
CA ALA A 90 13.88 2.72 -4.31
C ALA A 90 15.30 2.80 -4.89
N GLU A 91 15.52 3.71 -5.85
CA GLU A 91 16.84 3.97 -6.43
C GLU A 91 17.85 4.44 -5.37
N VAL A 92 17.49 5.47 -4.59
CA VAL A 92 18.37 6.02 -3.54
C VAL A 92 18.69 5.00 -2.45
N LEU A 93 17.76 4.09 -2.14
CA LEU A 93 17.89 3.09 -1.07
C LEU A 93 18.38 1.72 -1.55
N GLY A 94 18.65 1.57 -2.85
CA GLY A 94 19.11 0.33 -3.46
C GLY A 94 18.09 -0.81 -3.28
N VAL A 95 16.81 -0.55 -3.57
CA VAL A 95 15.72 -1.53 -3.53
C VAL A 95 15.17 -1.71 -4.94
N GLU A 96 15.02 -2.96 -5.38
CA GLU A 96 14.34 -3.26 -6.63
C GLU A 96 12.82 -3.24 -6.41
N LEU A 97 12.10 -2.48 -7.23
CA LEU A 97 10.64 -2.43 -7.21
C LEU A 97 10.06 -3.26 -8.34
N GLN A 98 9.15 -4.16 -7.98
CA GLN A 98 8.39 -4.92 -8.95
C GLN A 98 7.31 -4.04 -9.60
N ARG A 99 7.13 -4.19 -10.92
CA ARG A 99 6.09 -3.48 -11.67
C ARG A 99 4.69 -3.70 -11.08
N GLY A 100 4.38 -4.93 -10.67
CA GLY A 100 3.10 -5.27 -10.05
C GLY A 100 2.79 -4.43 -8.79
N ALA A 101 3.79 -4.17 -7.94
CA ALA A 101 3.59 -3.34 -6.76
C ALA A 101 3.20 -1.90 -7.11
N LEU A 102 3.80 -1.33 -8.16
CA LEU A 102 3.46 0.02 -8.62
C LEU A 102 2.01 0.07 -9.14
N LEU A 103 1.56 -0.95 -9.86
CA LEU A 103 0.19 -1.03 -10.38
C LEU A 103 -0.83 -1.17 -9.25
N GLU A 104 -0.56 -2.04 -8.26
CA GLU A 104 -1.38 -2.17 -7.05
C GLU A 104 -1.51 -0.83 -6.30
N TRP A 105 -0.40 -0.12 -6.13
CA TRP A 105 -0.38 1.16 -5.44
C TRP A 105 -1.17 2.26 -6.16
N VAL A 106 -1.12 2.30 -7.50
CA VAL A 106 -1.94 3.21 -8.30
C VAL A 106 -3.42 2.96 -8.02
N VAL A 107 -3.86 1.70 -8.05
CA VAL A 107 -5.26 1.34 -7.75
C VAL A 107 -5.62 1.73 -6.32
N GLN A 108 -4.80 1.39 -5.34
CA GLN A 108 -5.05 1.70 -3.93
C GLN A 108 -5.13 3.21 -3.68
N GLU A 109 -4.24 4.01 -4.29
CA GLU A 109 -4.28 5.47 -4.18
C GLU A 109 -5.55 6.06 -4.80
N HIS A 110 -5.94 5.62 -6.00
CA HIS A 110 -7.14 6.15 -6.65
C HIS A 110 -8.42 5.77 -5.90
N LEU A 111 -8.50 4.55 -5.36
CA LEU A 111 -9.59 4.13 -4.50
C LEU A 111 -9.62 4.94 -3.19
N LEU A 112 -8.46 5.16 -2.56
CA LEU A 112 -8.34 6.03 -1.38
C LEU A 112 -8.85 7.44 -1.67
N ARG A 113 -8.43 8.05 -2.79
CA ARG A 113 -8.91 9.38 -3.22
C ARG A 113 -10.42 9.41 -3.47
N ARG A 114 -10.96 8.35 -4.07
CA ARG A 114 -12.37 8.30 -4.48
C ARG A 114 -13.33 8.06 -3.32
N PHE A 115 -12.92 7.26 -2.34
CA PHE A 115 -13.80 6.78 -1.27
C PHE A 115 -13.37 7.19 0.14
N GLY A 116 -12.21 7.84 0.30
CA GLY A 116 -11.65 8.26 1.58
C GLY A 116 -11.05 7.13 2.41
N GLN A 117 -11.17 5.88 1.97
CA GLN A 117 -10.63 4.70 2.63
C GLN A 117 -10.37 3.59 1.60
N VAL A 118 -9.39 2.76 1.89
CA VAL A 118 -9.08 1.56 1.12
C VAL A 118 -8.64 0.46 2.08
N PHE A 119 -9.02 -0.77 1.75
CA PHE A 119 -8.70 -1.97 2.52
C PHE A 119 -8.12 -3.02 1.58
N PHE A 120 -7.60 -4.10 2.15
CA PHE A 120 -7.36 -5.34 1.41
C PHE A 120 -8.12 -6.48 2.09
N TYR A 121 -8.34 -7.59 1.40
CA TYR A 121 -9.08 -8.72 1.93
C TYR A 121 -8.23 -10.00 1.87
N ARG A 122 -8.35 -10.83 2.90
CA ARG A 122 -7.72 -12.15 2.92
C ARG A 122 -8.62 -13.17 3.63
N ASP A 123 -9.05 -14.20 2.90
CA ASP A 123 -9.80 -15.35 3.41
C ASP A 123 -9.74 -16.50 2.40
N GLY A 124 -8.73 -17.36 2.51
CA GLY A 124 -8.43 -18.41 1.51
C GLY A 124 -8.02 -17.90 0.12
N TYR A 125 -8.25 -16.61 -0.15
CA TYR A 125 -7.88 -15.81 -1.32
C TYR A 125 -7.41 -14.44 -0.84
N GLU A 126 -6.61 -13.74 -1.63
CA GLU A 126 -6.25 -12.34 -1.39
C GLU A 126 -6.94 -11.46 -2.44
N VAL A 127 -7.40 -10.29 -2.03
CA VAL A 127 -7.83 -9.21 -2.93
C VAL A 127 -7.04 -7.96 -2.57
N ASP A 128 -6.32 -7.41 -3.54
CA ASP A 128 -5.36 -6.31 -3.33
C ASP A 128 -5.98 -5.02 -2.79
N ALA A 129 -7.18 -4.68 -3.26
CA ALA A 129 -7.86 -3.46 -2.85
C ALA A 129 -9.39 -3.61 -2.76
N VAL A 130 -9.97 -3.05 -1.70
CA VAL A 130 -11.42 -3.03 -1.44
C VAL A 130 -11.82 -1.63 -0.99
N ALA A 131 -12.76 -1.00 -1.70
CA ALA A 131 -13.29 0.32 -1.35
C ALA A 131 -14.62 0.59 -2.07
N GLY A 132 -15.57 1.28 -1.43
CA GLY A 132 -16.81 1.70 -2.10
C GLY A 132 -17.66 0.56 -2.68
N GLY A 133 -17.57 -0.64 -2.12
CA GLY A 133 -18.22 -1.85 -2.66
C GLY A 133 -17.43 -2.56 -3.76
N LEU A 134 -16.37 -1.96 -4.27
CA LEU A 134 -15.47 -2.58 -5.25
C LEU A 134 -14.49 -3.54 -4.56
N ARG A 135 -14.14 -4.61 -5.28
CA ARG A 135 -13.08 -5.56 -4.96
C ARG A 135 -12.19 -5.65 -6.19
N VAL A 136 -10.93 -5.27 -6.07
CA VAL A 136 -10.01 -5.15 -7.19
C VAL A 136 -8.76 -5.97 -6.90
N GLU A 137 -8.41 -6.84 -7.84
CA GLU A 137 -7.16 -7.58 -7.89
C GLU A 137 -6.36 -7.10 -9.09
N VAL A 138 -5.09 -6.75 -8.89
CA VAL A 138 -4.23 -6.25 -9.96
C VAL A 138 -3.28 -7.35 -10.40
N LYS A 139 -3.10 -7.52 -11.71
CA LYS A 139 -2.20 -8.51 -12.29
C LYS A 139 -1.27 -7.93 -13.34
N SER A 140 -0.02 -8.35 -13.27
CA SER A 140 0.98 -8.15 -14.32
C SER A 140 1.00 -9.30 -15.35
N GLY A 141 0.01 -10.20 -15.35
CA GLY A 141 -0.03 -11.40 -16.21
C GLY A 141 -1.33 -12.22 -16.08
N LYS A 142 -1.43 -13.36 -16.78
CA LYS A 142 -2.66 -14.17 -16.83
C LYS A 142 -3.06 -14.69 -15.43
N PRO A 143 -4.35 -14.62 -15.06
CA PRO A 143 -4.82 -15.12 -13.77
C PRO A 143 -4.78 -16.65 -13.73
N HIS A 144 -3.99 -17.20 -12.81
CA HIS A 144 -3.91 -18.66 -12.56
C HIS A 144 -4.72 -19.12 -11.34
N ARG A 145 -5.29 -18.18 -10.55
CA ARG A 145 -6.04 -18.46 -9.31
C ARG A 145 -7.50 -18.04 -9.45
N ARG A 146 -8.39 -18.70 -8.69
CA ARG A 146 -9.78 -18.26 -8.48
C ARG A 146 -9.82 -17.08 -7.50
N TYR A 147 -10.83 -16.21 -7.62
CA TYR A 147 -11.07 -15.09 -6.72
C TYR A 147 -12.49 -15.15 -6.15
N PRO A 148 -12.76 -14.46 -5.03
CA PRO A 148 -14.11 -14.27 -4.55
C PRO A 148 -15.02 -13.70 -5.64
N ARG A 149 -16.30 -14.10 -5.64
CA ARG A 149 -17.29 -13.61 -6.61
C ARG A 149 -17.38 -12.08 -6.56
N GLY A 150 -17.45 -11.44 -7.73
CA GLY A 150 -17.52 -9.98 -7.86
C GLY A 150 -16.16 -9.26 -7.76
N THR A 151 -15.04 -10.00 -7.72
CA THR A 151 -13.71 -9.40 -7.81
C THR A 151 -13.42 -8.99 -9.25
N LEU A 152 -13.10 -7.71 -9.46
CA LEU A 152 -12.58 -7.17 -10.71
C LEU A 152 -11.09 -7.52 -10.78
N VAL A 153 -10.71 -8.32 -11.76
CA VAL A 153 -9.31 -8.64 -12.02
C VAL A 153 -8.84 -7.75 -13.15
N LEU A 154 -7.90 -6.84 -12.85
CA LEU A 154 -7.39 -5.85 -13.80
C LEU A 154 -5.99 -6.22 -14.24
N ALA A 155 -5.80 -6.37 -15.55
CA ALA A 155 -4.47 -6.37 -16.14
C ALA A 155 -3.94 -4.94 -16.29
N GLU A 156 -2.66 -4.78 -16.61
CA GLU A 156 -2.05 -3.46 -16.76
C GLU A 156 -2.75 -2.63 -17.85
N GLU A 157 -3.15 -3.27 -18.95
CA GLU A 157 -3.87 -2.67 -20.06
C GLU A 157 -5.29 -2.18 -19.71
N ASP A 158 -5.92 -2.78 -18.69
CA ASP A 158 -7.29 -2.43 -18.28
C ASP A 158 -7.33 -1.26 -17.29
N LEU A 159 -6.21 -1.00 -16.60
CA LEU A 159 -6.13 0.01 -15.55
C LEU A 159 -6.55 1.41 -16.02
N PRO A 160 -6.11 1.93 -17.18
CA PRO A 160 -6.53 3.26 -17.63
C PRO A 160 -8.06 3.37 -17.80
N GLY A 161 -8.70 2.36 -18.39
CA GLY A 161 -10.15 2.32 -18.58
C GLY A 161 -10.89 2.28 -17.25
N PHE A 162 -10.46 1.39 -16.35
CA PHE A 162 -11.01 1.30 -14.99
C PHE A 162 -10.92 2.63 -14.24
N LEU A 163 -9.76 3.31 -14.30
CA LEU A 163 -9.59 4.59 -13.61
C LEU A 163 -10.47 5.69 -14.20
N LEU A 164 -10.70 5.71 -15.52
CA LEU A 164 -11.65 6.65 -16.12
C LEU A 164 -13.08 6.40 -15.63
N GLU A 165 -13.53 5.15 -15.62
CA GLU A 165 -14.86 4.76 -15.15
C GLU A 165 -15.06 5.07 -13.66
N LEU A 166 -14.03 4.89 -12.83
CA LEU A 166 -14.06 5.20 -11.40
C LEU A 166 -14.47 6.66 -11.11
N TYR A 167 -14.16 7.58 -12.04
CA TYR A 167 -14.47 9.00 -11.94
C TYR A 167 -15.59 9.48 -12.88
N ALA A 168 -16.03 8.68 -13.85
CA ALA A 168 -17.05 9.07 -14.84
C ALA A 168 -18.43 9.41 -14.23
N GLY A 169 -18.74 8.92 -13.03
CA GLY A 169 -19.98 9.21 -12.30
C GLY A 169 -20.01 10.55 -11.55
N GLN A 170 -19.03 11.42 -11.74
CA GLN A 170 -18.97 12.76 -11.13
C GLN A 170 -19.84 13.75 -11.94
N LYS A 171 -21.15 13.76 -11.66
CA LYS A 171 -22.01 14.91 -11.95
C LYS A 171 -22.56 15.47 -10.65
#